data_AF-A0A7S2BEF2-F1
#
_entry.id   AF-A0A7S2BEF2-F1
#
_cell.length_a   1.000
_cell.length_b   1.000
_cell.length_c   1.000
_cell.angle_alpha   90.00
_cell.angle_beta   90.00
_cell.angle_gamma   90.00
#
_symmetry.space_group_name_H-M   'P 1'
#
loop_
_entity.id
_entity.type
_entity.pdbx_description
1 polymer ?
#
loop_
_entity_poly.entity_id
_entity_poly.type
_entity_poly.pdbx_seq_one_letter_code
_entity_poly.pdbx_strand_id
1 'polypeptide(L)'
;KERIANYESAYETLGDDEGAYVKLYNISSKVTAHQVFGRMTKSVVPYLMSIHVAPRPVFLCALIPGTAVTTDINEEFARKLTSWIIQQQRERRVSDHLVEEDNGGDEGTESG
;
A
#
# COMPACT_ATOMS: atom_id res chain seq x y z
N LYS A 1 5.44 11.84 -20.09
CA LYS A 1 6.84 12.13 -19.71
C LYS A 1 7.10 13.64 -19.72
N GLU A 2 6.70 14.36 -20.77
CA GLU A 2 6.85 15.83 -20.90
C GLU A 2 6.36 16.65 -19.70
N ARG A 3 5.21 16.28 -19.10
CA ARG A 3 4.72 16.93 -17.88
C ARG A 3 5.71 16.85 -16.70
N ILE A 4 6.37 15.73 -16.51
CA ILE A 4 7.31 15.51 -15.40
C ILE A 4 8.58 16.35 -15.62
N ALA A 5 9.15 16.29 -16.83
CA ALA A 5 10.34 17.06 -17.21
C ALA A 5 10.16 18.57 -17.01
N ASN A 6 8.96 19.09 -17.28
CA ASN A 6 8.65 20.50 -17.03
C ASN A 6 8.77 20.87 -15.53
N TYR A 7 8.26 20.02 -14.63
CA TYR A 7 8.38 20.25 -13.18
C TYR A 7 9.81 20.04 -12.66
N GLU A 8 10.56 19.09 -13.23
CA GLU A 8 11.97 18.87 -12.86
C GLU A 8 12.83 20.10 -13.11
N SER A 9 12.55 20.88 -14.16
CA SER A 9 13.32 22.07 -14.51
C SER A 9 13.26 23.20 -13.47
N ALA A 10 12.22 23.24 -12.65
CA ALA A 10 11.97 24.29 -11.66
C ALA A 10 11.82 23.73 -10.23
N TYR A 11 12.11 22.44 -10.03
CA TYR A 11 11.92 21.81 -8.74
C TYR A 11 13.07 22.16 -7.78
N GLU A 12 12.73 22.82 -6.68
CA GLU A 12 13.63 23.10 -5.57
C GLU A 12 13.21 22.24 -4.37
N THR A 13 14.16 21.48 -3.82
CA THR A 13 13.89 20.60 -2.67
C THR A 13 13.91 21.41 -1.40
N LEU A 14 12.88 21.25 -0.56
CA LEU A 14 12.78 21.88 0.75
C LEU A 14 14.08 21.72 1.58
N GLY A 15 14.65 22.85 1.96
CA GLY A 15 15.75 23.02 2.90
C GLY A 15 15.28 23.07 4.36
N ASP A 16 16.25 22.96 5.28
CA ASP A 16 16.01 23.00 6.73
C ASP A 16 15.72 24.42 7.26
N ASP A 17 16.05 25.44 6.49
CA ASP A 17 15.81 26.85 6.77
C ASP A 17 14.37 27.30 6.45
N GLU A 18 13.61 26.48 5.72
CA GLU A 18 12.25 26.78 5.27
C GLU A 18 11.16 26.42 6.31
N GLY A 19 11.54 25.85 7.45
CA GLY A 19 10.65 25.56 8.58
C GLY A 19 10.28 24.08 8.73
N ALA A 20 9.09 23.81 9.28
CA ALA A 20 8.69 22.46 9.67
C ALA A 20 8.18 21.62 8.49
N TYR A 21 8.81 20.47 8.25
CA TYR A 21 8.43 19.57 7.15
C TYR A 21 8.57 18.08 7.50
N VAL A 22 7.91 17.25 6.69
CA VAL A 22 8.12 15.79 6.66
C VAL A 22 8.41 15.37 5.21
N LYS A 23 9.55 14.74 5.00
CA LYS A 23 10.03 14.25 3.69
C LYS A 23 10.00 12.73 3.68
N LEU A 24 9.31 12.16 2.69
CA LEU A 24 9.17 10.72 2.48
C LEU A 24 10.05 10.31 1.30
N TYR A 25 10.89 9.29 1.50
CA TYR A 25 11.71 8.72 0.45
C TYR A 25 11.16 7.34 0.08
N ASN A 26 11.07 7.06 -1.22
CA ASN A 26 10.64 5.78 -1.79
C ASN A 26 9.43 5.18 -1.07
N ILE A 27 8.34 5.96 -0.98
CA ILE A 27 7.06 5.52 -0.39
C ILE A 27 7.29 4.96 1.04
N SER A 28 7.81 5.82 1.91
CA SER A 28 8.07 5.58 3.34
C SER A 28 9.22 4.64 3.73
N SER A 29 10.09 4.21 2.80
CA SER A 29 11.28 3.42 3.18
C SER A 29 12.22 4.21 4.12
N LYS A 30 12.22 5.53 3.98
CA LYS A 30 12.88 6.46 4.89
C LYS A 30 12.01 7.71 5.06
N VAL A 31 11.97 8.23 6.27
CA VAL A 31 11.25 9.47 6.62
C VAL A 31 12.20 10.42 7.33
N THR A 32 12.21 11.67 6.91
CA THR A 32 12.90 12.77 7.61
C THR A 32 11.87 13.77 8.08
N ALA A 33 11.87 14.10 9.37
CA ALA A 33 11.00 15.11 9.95
C ALA A 33 11.86 16.22 10.58
N HIS A 34 11.63 17.46 10.16
CA HIS A 34 12.35 18.64 10.63
C HIS A 34 11.38 19.58 11.36
N GLN A 35 11.75 20.02 12.56
CA GLN A 35 10.93 20.91 13.41
C GLN A 35 9.47 20.46 13.64
N VAL A 36 9.22 19.15 13.67
CA VAL A 36 7.89 18.58 13.96
C VAL A 36 7.77 18.22 15.44
N PHE A 37 6.89 18.94 16.15
CA PHE A 37 6.72 18.80 17.61
C PHE A 37 5.29 18.43 18.02
N GLY A 38 5.17 18.03 19.29
CA GLY A 38 3.87 17.85 19.95
C GLY A 38 3.05 16.69 19.39
N ARG A 39 1.75 16.94 19.14
CA ARG A 39 0.82 15.90 18.69
C ARG A 39 1.10 15.42 17.26
N MET A 40 1.73 16.24 16.43
CA MET A 40 2.03 15.89 15.03
C MET A 40 3.03 14.75 14.95
N THR A 41 4.04 14.75 15.82
CA THR A 41 5.03 13.66 15.93
C THR A 41 4.39 12.33 16.34
N LYS A 42 3.25 12.35 17.04
CA LYS A 42 2.55 11.15 17.53
C LYS A 42 1.43 10.65 16.62
N SER A 43 0.95 11.47 15.68
CA SER A 43 -0.20 11.15 14.84
C SER A 43 0.18 11.11 13.36
N VAL A 44 0.77 12.18 12.84
CA VAL A 44 1.06 12.32 11.41
C VAL A 44 2.28 11.52 10.99
N VAL A 45 3.39 11.62 11.73
CA VAL A 45 4.62 10.88 11.36
C VAL A 45 4.38 9.36 11.38
N PRO A 46 3.77 8.76 12.43
CA PRO A 46 3.49 7.34 12.43
C PRO A 46 2.49 6.92 11.35
N TYR A 47 1.48 7.75 11.06
CA TYR A 47 0.53 7.49 9.99
C TYR A 47 1.24 7.41 8.63
N LEU A 48 2.06 8.41 8.29
CA LEU A 48 2.80 8.43 7.02
C LEU A 48 3.77 7.23 6.88
N MET A 49 4.33 6.75 8.00
CA MET A 49 5.17 5.55 8.02
C MET A 49 4.40 4.24 7.82
N SER A 50 3.08 4.23 8.01
CA SER A 50 2.22 3.06 7.87
C SER A 50 1.55 2.91 6.50
N ILE A 51 1.63 3.94 5.65
CA ILE A 51 1.05 3.94 4.30
C ILE A 51 1.92 3.06 3.39
N HIS A 52 1.27 2.28 2.54
CA HIS A 52 1.90 1.50 1.46
C HIS A 52 1.09 1.67 0.18
N VAL A 53 1.76 1.69 -0.97
CA VAL A 53 1.10 1.79 -2.29
C VAL A 53 0.94 0.45 -2.99
N ALA A 54 1.49 -0.62 -2.43
CA ALA A 54 1.34 -1.96 -2.99
C ALA A 54 -0.15 -2.35 -2.98
N PRO A 55 -0.68 -2.93 -4.07
CA PRO A 55 -2.08 -3.34 -4.14
C PRO A 55 -2.38 -4.44 -3.13
N ARG A 56 -2.92 -4.05 -1.96
CA ARG A 56 -3.29 -4.95 -0.87
C ARG A 56 -4.81 -4.91 -0.67
N PRO A 57 -5.54 -6.01 -0.93
CA PRO A 57 -6.97 -6.05 -0.70
C PRO A 57 -7.22 -6.00 0.81
N VAL A 58 -8.24 -5.23 1.19
CA VAL A 58 -8.74 -5.22 2.56
C VAL A 58 -10.21 -5.61 2.50
N PHE A 59 -10.56 -6.71 3.14
CA PHE A 59 -11.93 -7.20 3.19
C PHE A 59 -12.50 -6.94 4.59
N LEU A 60 -13.67 -6.31 4.64
CA LEU A 60 -14.39 -6.04 5.87
C LEU A 60 -15.64 -6.93 5.90
N CYS A 61 -15.84 -7.66 6.99
CA CYS A 61 -17.05 -8.43 7.22
C CYS A 61 -17.68 -7.99 8.55
N ALA A 62 -19.00 -7.95 8.59
CA ALA A 62 -19.76 -7.65 9.80
C ALA A 62 -20.55 -8.90 10.19
N LEU A 63 -20.49 -9.26 11.47
CA LEU A 63 -21.48 -10.17 12.05
C LEU A 63 -22.71 -9.38 12.47
N ILE A 64 -23.86 -10.04 12.48
CA ILE A 64 -25.11 -9.44 12.93
C ILE A 64 -24.99 -9.12 14.43
N PRO A 65 -25.09 -7.84 14.84
CA PRO A 65 -25.01 -7.49 16.25
C PRO A 65 -26.19 -8.05 17.03
N GLY A 66 -25.93 -8.62 18.21
CA GLY A 66 -26.96 -9.18 19.11
C GLY A 66 -27.13 -10.70 19.05
N THR A 67 -26.52 -11.40 18.09
CA THR A 67 -26.50 -12.88 18.06
C THR A 67 -25.22 -13.38 18.74
N ALA A 68 -25.12 -13.21 20.06
CA ALA A 68 -24.00 -13.73 20.87
C ALA A 68 -24.01 -15.27 20.98
N VAL A 69 -25.04 -15.92 20.44
CA VAL A 69 -25.20 -17.37 20.43
C VAL A 69 -25.20 -17.82 18.98
N THR A 70 -24.22 -18.66 18.66
CA THR A 70 -24.09 -19.51 17.48
C THR A 70 -25.45 -19.86 16.89
N THR A 71 -25.91 -19.02 15.97
CA THR A 71 -27.05 -19.33 15.11
C THR A 71 -26.44 -20.01 13.89
N ASP A 72 -27.08 -21.06 13.36
CA ASP A 72 -26.61 -21.80 12.17
C ASP A 72 -26.19 -20.86 11.01
N ILE A 73 -26.80 -19.68 10.95
CA ILE A 73 -26.52 -18.60 9.99
C ILE A 73 -25.08 -18.08 10.09
N ASN A 74 -24.55 -17.88 11.30
CA ASN A 74 -23.19 -17.38 11.51
C ASN A 74 -22.15 -18.45 11.18
N GLU A 75 -22.45 -19.73 11.47
CA GLU A 75 -21.58 -20.85 11.10
C GLU A 75 -21.54 -21.06 9.59
N GLU A 76 -22.69 -21.01 8.92
CA GLU A 76 -22.75 -21.11 7.46
C GLU A 76 -22.07 -19.92 6.78
N PHE A 77 -22.21 -18.72 7.33
CA PHE A 77 -21.45 -17.55 6.89
C PHE A 77 -19.95 -17.76 7.03
N ALA A 78 -19.48 -18.21 8.20
CA ALA A 78 -18.07 -18.48 8.44
C ALA A 78 -17.52 -19.54 7.46
N ARG A 79 -18.27 -20.62 7.22
CA ARG A 79 -17.90 -21.68 6.27
C ARG A 79 -17.77 -21.14 4.85
N LYS A 80 -18.74 -20.34 4.39
CA LYS A 80 -18.69 -19.69 3.08
C LYS A 80 -17.52 -18.73 2.97
N LEU A 81 -17.28 -17.91 4.00
CA LEU A 81 -16.17 -16.98 4.04
C LEU A 81 -14.82 -17.70 3.93
N THR A 82 -14.63 -18.81 4.65
CA THR A 82 -13.41 -19.62 4.53
C THR A 82 -13.22 -20.14 3.10
N SER A 83 -14.27 -20.71 2.49
CA SER A 83 -14.16 -21.21 1.12
C SER A 83 -13.82 -20.12 0.11
N TRP A 84 -14.40 -18.94 0.29
CA TRP A 84 -14.17 -17.79 -0.57
C TRP A 84 -12.75 -17.19 -0.39
N ILE A 85 -12.24 -17.09 0.85
CA ILE A 85 -10.86 -16.62 1.10
C ILE A 85 -9.85 -17.54 0.40
N ILE A 86 -10.04 -18.87 0.49
CA ILE A 86 -9.15 -19.84 -0.17
C ILE A 86 -9.20 -19.66 -1.68
N GLN A 87 -10.39 -19.46 -2.25
CA GLN A 87 -10.55 -19.19 -3.68
C GLN A 87 -9.83 -17.90 -4.11
N GLN A 88 -10.01 -16.81 -3.36
CA GLN A 88 -9.37 -15.52 -3.66
C GLN A 88 -7.84 -15.58 -3.61
N GLN A 89 -7.27 -16.33 -2.66
CA GLN A 89 -5.81 -16.53 -2.61
C GLN A 89 -5.29 -17.30 -3.82
N ARG A 90 -6.06 -18.27 -4.33
CA ARG A 90 -5.68 -19.07 -5.50
C ARG A 90 -5.70 -18.23 -6.78
N GLU A 91 -6.76 -17.44 -6.98
CA GLU A 91 -6.90 -16.54 -8.14
C GLU A 91 -5.76 -15.50 -8.19
N ARG A 92 -5.36 -14.97 -7.04
CA ARG A 92 -4.22 -14.04 -6.94
C ARG A 92 -2.89 -14.65 -7.30
N ARG A 93 -2.60 -15.86 -6.81
CA ARG A 93 -1.35 -16.57 -7.15
C ARG A 93 -1.23 -16.86 -8.65
N VAL A 94 -2.34 -17.15 -9.31
CA VAL A 94 -2.37 -17.35 -10.77
C VAL A 94 -2.13 -16.02 -11.49
N SER A 95 -2.76 -14.93 -11.05
CA SER A 95 -2.55 -13.60 -11.64
C SER A 95 -1.10 -13.12 -11.51
N ASP A 96 -0.47 -13.32 -10.34
CA ASP A 96 0.93 -12.91 -10.13
C ASP A 96 1.88 -13.73 -11.02
N HIS A 97 1.63 -15.03 -11.19
CA HIS A 97 2.44 -15.90 -12.04
C HIS A 97 2.36 -15.52 -13.53
N LEU A 98 1.18 -15.11 -14.01
CA LEU A 98 0.99 -14.65 -15.39
C LEU A 98 1.68 -13.30 -15.67
N VAL A 99 1.82 -12.44 -14.65
CA VAL A 99 2.53 -11.15 -14.78
C VAL A 99 4.06 -11.35 -14.85
N GLU A 100 4.60 -12.37 -14.16
CA GLU A 100 6.04 -12.68 -14.22
C GLU A 100 6.46 -13.29 -15.58
N GLU A 101 5.60 -14.08 -16.22
CA GLU A 101 5.90 -14.67 -17.54
C GLU A 101 5.92 -13.63 -18.68
N ASP A 102 5.13 -12.55 -18.59
CA ASP A 102 5.07 -11.49 -19.61
C ASP A 102 6.25 -10.49 -19.50
N ASN A 103 6.85 -10.37 -18.32
CA ASN A 103 7.93 -9.41 -18.03
C ASN A 103 9.35 -9.99 -18.27
N GLY A 104 9.46 -11.26 -18.66
CA GLY A 104 10.72 -11.96 -18.93
C GLY A 104 11.25 -11.85 -20.37
N GLY A 105 10.64 -10.97 -21.19
CA GLY A 105 10.87 -10.88 -22.63
C GLY A 105 11.45 -9.57 -23.12
N ASP A 106 12.42 -8.95 -22.43
CA ASP A 106 13.19 -7.82 -22.98
C ASP A 106 14.60 -7.70 -22.35
N GLU A 107 15.42 -8.76 -22.47
CA GLU A 107 16.88 -8.61 -22.42
C GLU A 107 17.43 -8.61 -23.85
N GLY A 108 17.22 -7.49 -24.55
CA GLY A 108 17.91 -7.16 -25.79
C GLY A 108 19.39 -6.89 -25.51
N THR A 109 20.24 -7.82 -25.93
CA THR A 109 21.69 -7.64 -26.08
C THR A 109 21.99 -6.43 -26.97
N GLU A 110 22.42 -5.31 -26.39
CA GLU A 110 23.22 -4.29 -27.08
C GLU A 110 24.69 -4.43 -26.67
N SER A 111 25.44 -5.13 -27.51
CA SER A 111 26.89 -5.06 -27.57
C SER A 111 27.27 -4.56 -28.96
N GLY A 112 27.80 -3.34 -29.03
CA GLY A 112 28.34 -2.67 -30.21
C GLY A 112 29.23 -1.51 -29.80
#